data_AF-A0A2H3CJ09-F1
#
_entry.id   AF-A0A2H3CJ09-F1
#
_cell.length_a   1.000
_cell.length_b   1.000
_cell.length_c   1.000
_cell.angle_alpha   90.00
_cell.angle_beta   90.00
_cell.angle_gamma   90.00
#
_symmetry.space_group_name_H-M   'P 1'
#
loop_
_entity.id
_entity.type
_entity.pdbx_description
1 polymer ?
#
loop_
_entity_poly.entity_id
_entity_poly.type
_entity_poly.pdbx_seq_one_letter_code
_entity_poly.pdbx_strand_id
1 'polypeptide(L)'
;MVIINLANFSIVVTFADQAERELGRLNILVRNTSMATREYEQVEGWKRILRANNLVLGLLAIRMIPKMLETACKHSAVQRLVIVANDMHYWTTIEKNVIAGPSIITKL
;
A
#
# COMPACT_ATOMS: atom_id res chain seq x y z
N MET A 1 15.03 -14.78 -2.49
CA MET A 1 14.46 -13.46 -2.85
C MET A 1 13.07 -13.72 -3.40
N VAL A 2 12.02 -13.23 -2.74
CA VAL A 2 10.64 -13.35 -3.25
C VAL A 2 10.35 -12.11 -4.08
N ILE A 3 9.97 -12.29 -5.34
CA ILE A 3 9.64 -11.20 -6.25
C ILE A 3 8.13 -10.97 -6.16
N ILE A 4 7.73 -9.75 -5.82
CA ILE A 4 6.33 -9.33 -5.78
C ILE A 4 6.07 -8.31 -6.89
N ASN A 5 5.00 -8.53 -7.66
CA ASN A 5 4.51 -7.54 -8.62
C ASN A 5 3.30 -6.80 -8.03
N LEU A 6 3.47 -5.51 -7.72
CA LEU A 6 2.42 -4.67 -7.16
C LEU A 6 1.37 -4.21 -8.18
N ALA A 7 1.47 -4.60 -9.45
CA ALA A 7 0.46 -4.32 -10.45
C ALA A 7 -0.79 -5.21 -10.31
N ASN A 8 -0.75 -6.27 -9.49
CA ASN A 8 -1.84 -7.24 -9.36
C ASN A 8 -2.23 -7.45 -7.89
N PHE A 9 -3.50 -7.19 -7.57
CA PHE A 9 -4.04 -7.37 -6.21
C PHE A 9 -3.97 -8.84 -5.76
N SER A 10 -4.21 -9.81 -6.64
CA SER A 10 -4.21 -11.23 -6.26
C SER A 10 -2.83 -11.69 -5.82
N ILE A 11 -1.77 -11.25 -6.52
CA ILE A 11 -0.39 -11.57 -6.17
C ILE A 11 -0.05 -11.03 -4.77
N VAL A 12 -0.49 -9.81 -4.45
CA VAL A 12 -0.27 -9.20 -3.14
C VAL A 12 -1.01 -9.93 -2.03
N VAL A 13 -2.25 -10.38 -2.31
CA VAL A 13 -3.01 -11.22 -1.38
C VAL A 13 -2.30 -12.55 -1.13
N THR A 14 -1.93 -13.28 -2.19
CA THR A 14 -1.21 -14.55 -2.06
C THR A 14 0.11 -14.38 -1.32
N PHE A 15 0.86 -13.31 -1.61
CA PHE A 15 2.08 -13.00 -0.89
C PHE A 15 1.83 -12.73 0.60
N ALA A 16 0.79 -11.96 0.95
CA ALA A 16 0.47 -11.67 2.33
C ALA A 16 0.04 -12.93 3.09
N ASP A 17 -0.79 -13.79 2.47
CA ASP A 17 -1.22 -15.06 3.05
C ASP A 17 -0.02 -16.00 3.27
N GLN A 18 0.90 -16.04 2.32
CA GLN A 18 2.14 -16.80 2.45
C GLN A 18 3.02 -16.24 3.58
N ALA A 19 3.22 -14.92 3.62
CA ALA A 19 4.00 -14.25 4.64
C ALA A 19 3.42 -14.44 6.04
N GLU A 20 2.09 -14.40 6.19
CA GLU A 20 1.41 -14.67 7.45
C GLU A 20 1.69 -16.10 7.95
N ARG A 21 1.66 -17.10 7.05
CA ARG A 21 1.90 -18.51 7.38
C ARG A 21 3.36 -18.83 7.65
N GLU A 22 4.28 -18.27 6.86
CA GLU A 22 5.68 -18.67 6.84
C GLU A 22 6.58 -17.80 7.73
N LEU A 23 6.24 -16.52 7.94
CA LEU A 23 7.04 -15.68 8.84
C LEU A 23 6.85 -16.14 10.27
N GLY A 24 7.93 -16.51 10.96
CA GLY A 24 7.87 -16.74 12.41
C GLY A 24 7.58 -15.45 13.19
N ARG A 25 7.94 -14.30 12.63
CA ARG A 25 7.90 -12.99 13.28
C ARG A 25 7.91 -11.86 12.26
N LEU A 26 7.19 -10.77 12.51
CA LEU A 26 7.24 -9.55 11.71
C LEU A 26 7.24 -8.33 12.63
N ASN A 27 8.38 -7.64 12.78
CA ASN A 27 8.48 -6.42 13.61
C ASN A 27 8.27 -5.11 12.86
N ILE A 28 8.72 -5.08 11.62
CA ILE A 28 8.76 -3.86 10.82
C ILE A 28 8.26 -4.22 9.43
N LEU A 29 7.25 -3.48 8.97
CA LEU A 29 6.80 -3.50 7.58
C LEU A 29 7.15 -2.15 6.95
N VAL A 30 8.05 -2.14 5.98
CA VAL A 30 8.44 -0.93 5.24
C VAL A 30 7.80 -0.95 3.86
N ARG A 31 6.91 0.02 3.60
CA ARG A 31 6.32 0.28 2.29
C ARG A 31 7.14 1.34 1.57
N ASN A 32 8.17 0.92 0.86
CA ASN A 32 9.02 1.81 0.07
C ASN A 32 8.70 1.83 -1.43
N THR A 33 8.09 0.77 -1.95
CA THR A 33 7.89 0.63 -3.39
C THR A 33 6.97 1.73 -3.91
N SER A 34 7.38 2.39 -4.98
CA SER A 34 6.55 3.38 -5.67
C SER A 34 6.93 3.43 -7.15
N MET A 35 6.03 3.95 -7.96
CA MET A 35 6.28 4.28 -9.36
C MET A 35 5.82 5.69 -9.68
N ALA A 36 6.53 6.35 -10.59
CA ALA A 36 6.13 7.64 -11.16
C ALA A 36 5.99 7.49 -12.67
N THR A 37 4.90 8.01 -13.22
CA THR A 37 4.73 8.18 -14.66
C THR A 37 4.00 9.50 -14.92
N ARG A 38 4.24 10.10 -16.09
CA ARG A 38 3.49 11.28 -16.56
C ARG A 38 2.24 10.89 -17.35
N GLU A 39 2.17 9.64 -17.78
CA GLU A 39 1.07 9.14 -18.58
C GLU A 39 -0.13 8.83 -17.68
N TYR A 40 -1.29 9.31 -18.09
CA TYR A 40 -2.54 8.91 -17.49
C TYR A 40 -2.96 7.57 -18.10
N GLU A 41 -2.97 6.54 -17.26
CA GLU A 41 -3.40 5.20 -17.62
C GLU A 41 -4.33 4.66 -16.53
N GLN A 42 -5.40 3.99 -16.93
CA GLN A 42 -6.26 3.23 -16.03
C GLN A 42 -6.03 1.74 -16.18
N VAL A 43 -5.93 1.05 -15.05
CA VAL A 43 -5.85 -0.41 -14.98
C VAL A 43 -6.93 -0.89 -14.02
N GLU A 44 -7.86 -1.71 -14.50
CA GLU A 44 -9.02 -2.21 -13.72
C GLU A 44 -9.85 -1.08 -13.07
N GLY A 45 -10.07 0.02 -13.80
CA GLY A 45 -10.86 1.16 -13.32
C GLY A 45 -10.13 2.11 -12.35
N TRP A 46 -8.85 1.85 -12.04
CA TRP A 46 -8.04 2.70 -11.19
C TRP A 46 -6.91 3.36 -11.97
N LYS A 47 -6.61 4.63 -11.67
CA LYS A 47 -5.39 5.29 -12.15
C LYS A 47 -4.18 4.45 -11.74
N ARG A 48 -3.30 4.11 -12.69
CA ARG A 48 -2.16 3.19 -12.50
C ARG A 48 -1.29 3.57 -11.30
N ILE A 49 -0.94 4.86 -11.19
CA ILE A 49 -0.14 5.40 -10.07
C ILE A 49 -0.87 5.26 -8.74
N LEU A 50 -2.18 5.59 -8.70
CA LEU A 50 -2.99 5.45 -7.49
C LEU A 50 -3.05 3.99 -7.04
N ARG A 51 -3.26 3.07 -7.99
CA ARG A 51 -3.30 1.64 -7.76
C ARG A 51 -2.00 1.12 -7.15
N ALA A 52 -0.87 1.35 -7.83
CA ALA A 52 0.43 0.82 -7.43
C ALA A 52 0.96 1.43 -6.13
N ASN A 53 0.86 2.76 -5.96
CA ASN A 53 1.50 3.45 -4.84
C ASN A 53 0.63 3.46 -3.58
N ASN A 54 -0.71 3.44 -3.71
CA ASN A 54 -1.60 3.61 -2.56
C ASN A 54 -2.42 2.35 -2.28
N LEU A 55 -3.19 1.87 -3.26
CA LEU A 55 -4.20 0.83 -3.02
C LEU A 55 -3.56 -0.52 -2.73
N VAL A 56 -2.66 -0.97 -3.60
CA VAL A 56 -2.04 -2.29 -3.48
C VAL A 56 -1.18 -2.37 -2.23
N LEU A 57 -0.37 -1.33 -1.97
CA LEU A 57 0.45 -1.26 -0.77
C LEU A 57 -0.39 -1.06 0.51
N GLY A 58 -1.55 -0.40 0.42
CA GLY A 58 -2.52 -0.30 1.50
C GLY A 58 -3.13 -1.64 1.86
N LEU A 59 -3.53 -2.42 0.84
CA LEU A 59 -4.02 -3.78 1.01
C LEU A 59 -2.96 -4.67 1.68
N LEU A 60 -1.71 -4.62 1.22
CA LEU A 60 -0.60 -5.34 1.84
C LEU A 60 -0.47 -4.95 3.32
N ALA A 61 -0.47 -3.65 3.64
CA ALA A 61 -0.35 -3.18 5.02
C ALA A 61 -1.44 -3.77 5.91
N ILE A 62 -2.70 -3.68 5.47
CA ILE A 62 -3.86 -4.17 6.22
C ILE A 62 -3.76 -5.68 6.44
N ARG A 63 -3.40 -6.44 5.40
CA ARG A 63 -3.25 -7.90 5.47
C ARG A 63 -2.12 -8.35 6.40
N MET A 64 -1.08 -7.53 6.60
CA MET A 64 0.01 -7.87 7.52
C MET A 64 -0.26 -7.46 8.98
N ILE A 65 -1.32 -6.69 9.27
CA ILE A 65 -1.68 -6.28 10.64
C ILE A 65 -1.85 -7.49 11.58
N PRO A 66 -2.59 -8.56 11.22
CA PRO A 66 -2.75 -9.73 12.09
C PRO A 66 -1.40 -10.33 12.49
N LYS A 67 -0.46 -10.45 11.54
CA LYS A 67 0.88 -11.00 11.78
C LYS A 67 1.74 -10.11 12.70
N MET A 68 1.62 -8.80 12.53
CA MET A 68 2.29 -7.83 13.41
C MET A 68 1.72 -7.91 14.83
N LEU A 69 0.39 -7.99 14.98
CA LEU A 69 -0.26 -8.14 16.29
C LEU A 69 0.10 -9.47 16.96
N GLU A 70 0.11 -10.58 16.23
CA GLU A 70 0.57 -11.88 16.71
C GLU A 70 2.01 -11.78 17.25
N THR A 71 2.88 -11.11 16.48
CA THR A 71 4.26 -10.87 16.88
C THR A 71 4.36 -10.04 18.16
N ALA A 72 3.55 -8.99 18.27
CA ALA A 72 3.51 -8.11 19.43
C ALA A 72 3.12 -8.88 20.70
N CYS A 73 2.06 -9.68 20.63
CA CYS A 73 1.57 -10.47 21.75
C CYS A 73 2.58 -11.55 22.19
N LYS A 74 3.18 -12.26 21.24
CA LYS A 74 4.10 -13.37 21.56
C LYS A 74 5.46 -12.91 22.10
N HIS A 75 5.93 -11.74 21.67
CA HIS A 75 7.32 -11.31 21.93
C HIS A 75 7.41 -10.02 22.73
N SER A 76 6.29 -9.47 23.22
CA SER A 76 6.23 -8.16 23.89
C SER A 76 7.00 -7.07 23.12
N ALA A 77 6.89 -7.09 21.79
CA ALA A 77 7.69 -6.26 20.89
C ALA A 77 6.82 -5.18 20.23
N VAL A 78 7.39 -3.97 20.09
CA VAL A 78 6.75 -2.87 19.37
C VAL A 78 6.82 -3.12 17.86
N GLN A 79 5.67 -2.98 17.21
CA GLN A 79 5.51 -3.15 15.77
C GLN A 79 5.58 -1.81 15.06
N ARG A 80 6.20 -1.75 13.89
CA ARG A 80 6.32 -0.51 13.11
C ARG A 80 5.84 -0.72 11.68
N LEU A 81 4.82 0.02 11.28
CA LEU A 81 4.45 0.22 9.88
C LEU A 81 5.09 1.53 9.41
N VAL A 82 6.00 1.44 8.45
CA VAL A 82 6.70 2.59 7.86
C VAL A 82 6.21 2.78 6.44
N ILE A 83 5.72 3.97 6.13
CA ILE A 83 5.31 4.36 4.77
C ILE A 83 6.31 5.40 4.29
N VAL A 84 7.01 5.09 3.20
CA VAL A 84 7.93 6.05 2.58
C VAL A 84 7.11 6.96 1.66
N ALA A 85 7.17 8.26 1.94
CA ALA A 85 6.49 9.29 1.17
C ALA A 85 7.47 10.02 0.24
N ASN A 86 6.94 10.80 -0.69
CA ASN A 86 7.69 11.60 -1.66
C ASN A 86 7.23 13.08 -1.59
N ASP A 87 8.13 14.04 -1.81
CA ASP A 87 7.80 15.47 -1.84
C ASP A 87 6.80 15.85 -2.95
N MET A 88 6.66 15.04 -3.99
CA MET A 88 5.63 15.18 -5.04
C MET A 88 4.20 15.28 -4.50
N HIS A 89 3.92 14.80 -3.29
CA HIS A 89 2.62 14.99 -2.65
C HIS A 89 2.25 16.47 -2.45
N TYR A 90 3.24 17.36 -2.40
CA TYR A 90 3.06 18.81 -2.22
C TYR A 90 2.99 19.59 -3.54
N TRP A 91 3.24 18.95 -4.69
CA TRP A 91 3.33 19.65 -5.97
C TRP A 91 1.97 19.91 -6.63
N THR A 92 0.89 19.38 -6.06
CA THR A 92 -0.47 19.55 -6.58
C THR A 92 -1.36 20.25 -5.56
N THR A 93 -2.24 21.11 -6.05
CA THR A 93 -3.30 21.71 -5.24
C THR A 93 -4.62 21.07 -5.66
N ILE A 94 -5.26 20.36 -4.73
CA ILE A 94 -6.61 19.81 -4.95
C ILE A 94 -7.61 20.87 -4.50
N GLU A 95 -8.44 21.35 -5.42
CA GLU A 95 -9.43 22.38 -5.13
C GLU A 95 -10.48 21.90 -4.11
N LYS A 96 -10.94 22.80 -3.22
CA LYS A 96 -11.86 22.44 -2.12
C LYS A 96 -13.21 21.88 -2.59
N ASN A 97 -13.72 22.40 -3.71
CA ASN A 97 -14.92 21.90 -4.40
C ASN A 97 -14.74 20.45 -4.91
N VAL A 98 -13.53 20.06 -5.33
CA VAL A 98 -13.22 18.69 -5.75
C VAL A 98 -13.21 17.75 -4.55
N ILE A 99 -12.63 18.19 -3.43
CA ILE A 99 -12.62 17.44 -2.16
C ILE A 99 -14.03 17.22 -1.62
N ALA A 100 -14.86 18.27 -1.63
CA ALA A 100 -16.24 18.22 -1.14
C ALA A 100 -17.22 17.56 -2.13
N GLY A 101 -16.81 17.37 -3.38
CA GLY A 101 -17.66 16.82 -4.42
C GLY A 101 -17.82 15.29 -4.30
N PRO A 102 -18.87 14.72 -4.93
CA PRO A 102 -18.99 13.28 -5.03
C PRO A 102 -17.81 12.70 -5.80
N SER A 103 -17.30 11.56 -5.33
CA SER A 103 -16.26 10.74 -5.97
C SER A 103 -14.96 11.49 -6.31
N ILE A 104 -14.24 11.99 -5.30
CA ILE A 104 -12.92 12.63 -5.46
C ILE A 104 -11.94 11.78 -6.29
N ILE A 105 -11.98 10.46 -6.14
CA ILE A 105 -11.07 9.52 -6.80
C ILE A 105 -11.18 9.57 -8.32
N THR A 106 -12.38 9.83 -8.88
CA THR A 106 -12.56 9.91 -10.33
C THR A 106 -12.11 11.26 -10.91
N LYS A 107 -11.83 12.24 -10.04
CA LYS A 107 -11.43 13.61 -10.38
C LYS A 107 -9.93 13.86 -10.16
N LEU A 108 -9.17 12.85 -9.75
CA LEU A 108 -7.72 12.86 -9.47
C LEU A 108 -6.91 12.13 -10.55
#